data_AF-A0A9C9GLX3-F1
#
_entry.id   AF-A0A9C9GLX3-F1
#
_cell.length_a   1.000
_cell.length_b   1.000
_cell.length_c   1.000
_cell.angle_alpha   90.00
_cell.angle_beta   90.00
_cell.angle_gamma   90.00
#
_symmetry.space_group_name_H-M   'P 1'
#
loop_
_entity.id
_entity.type
_entity.pdbx_description
1 polymer ?
#
loop_
_entity_poly.entity_id
_entity_poly.type
_entity_poly.pdbx_seq_one_letter_code
_entity_poly.pdbx_strand_id
1 'polypeptide(L)' 'ARCTHLGCAVNHYPPDENTEMGESFKKGNWFCPCHGSTYDLAGRVFRNMPARHNLEIPEYEFIENTTLRVKAKIF' A
#
# COMPACT_ATOMS: atom_id res chain seq x y z
N ALA A 1 -5.10 2.67 0.34
CA ALA A 1 -4.29 2.89 1.56
C ALA A 1 -3.51 4.21 1.45
N ARG A 2 -3.03 4.78 2.56
CA ARG A 2 -2.24 6.02 2.57
C ARG A 2 -0.75 5.73 2.73
N CYS A 3 0.08 6.24 1.84
CA CYS A 3 1.53 6.06 1.86
C CYS A 3 2.12 6.70 3.12
N THR A 4 3.04 6.00 3.79
CA THR A 4 3.69 6.47 5.03
C THR A 4 4.86 7.42 4.79
N HIS A 5 5.18 7.75 3.53
CA HIS A 5 6.12 8.82 3.20
C HIS A 5 5.47 10.19 3.44
N LEU A 6 4.63 10.64 2.51
CA LEU A 6 3.98 11.97 2.52
C LEU A 6 2.47 11.90 2.22
N GLY A 7 1.85 10.74 2.43
CA GLY A 7 0.38 10.67 2.47
C GLY A 7 -0.34 10.44 1.14
N CYS A 8 0.36 10.26 0.02
CA CYS A 8 -0.28 9.94 -1.26
C CYS A 8 -1.06 8.61 -1.20
N ALA A 9 -2.02 8.44 -2.11
CA ALA A 9 -2.69 7.16 -2.32
C ALA A 9 -1.71 6.09 -2.81
N VAL A 10 -1.86 4.87 -2.29
CA VAL A 10 -1.15 3.68 -2.75
C VAL A 10 -2.12 2.82 -3.57
N ASN A 11 -1.71 2.44 -4.77
CA ASN A 11 -2.50 1.63 -5.70
C ASN A 11 -1.85 0.27 -5.92
N HIS A 12 -2.66 -0.76 -6.20
CA HIS A 12 -2.17 -2.05 -6.66
C HIS A 12 -1.99 -1.98 -8.17
N TYR A 13 -0.82 -2.37 -8.65
CA TYR A 13 -0.57 -2.46 -10.09
C TYR A 13 -0.36 -3.93 -10.44
N PRO A 14 -1.26 -4.53 -11.22
CA PRO A 14 -1.14 -5.92 -11.62
C PRO A 14 0.16 -6.14 -12.40
N PRO A 15 0.68 -7.37 -12.44
CA PRO A 15 1.88 -7.70 -13.20
C PRO A 15 1.54 -7.76 -14.69
N ASP A 16 1.17 -6.61 -15.29
CA ASP A 16 1.12 -6.53 -16.74
C ASP A 16 2.53 -6.26 -17.29
N GLU A 17 2.73 -6.66 -18.54
CA GLU A 17 4.00 -6.46 -19.24
C GLU A 17 4.20 -4.99 -19.68
N ASN A 18 3.12 -4.21 -19.77
CA ASN A 18 3.07 -2.85 -20.33
C ASN A 18 3.16 -1.71 -19.30
N THR A 19 3.22 -2.01 -18.01
CA THR A 19 3.39 -1.03 -16.93
C THR A 19 4.85 -0.62 -16.90
N GLU A 20 5.18 0.40 -17.69
CA GLU A 20 6.44 1.13 -17.60
C GLU A 20 6.42 2.03 -16.35
N MET A 21 6.83 1.45 -15.22
CA MET A 21 7.14 2.21 -14.01
C MET A 21 8.64 2.12 -13.73
N GLY A 22 9.19 3.19 -13.17
CA GLY A 22 10.62 3.30 -12.90
C GLY A 22 11.17 2.13 -12.05
N GLU A 23 12.49 2.02 -11.99
CA GLU A 23 13.24 0.85 -11.46
C GLU A 23 12.83 0.39 -10.04
N SER A 24 12.25 1.26 -9.22
CA SER A 24 11.78 0.94 -7.87
C SER A 24 10.47 0.14 -7.85
N PHE A 25 9.75 0.09 -8.96
CA PHE A 25 8.51 -0.65 -9.08
C PHE A 25 8.77 -2.16 -9.09
N LYS A 26 8.08 -2.87 -8.20
CA LYS A 26 8.06 -4.33 -8.21
C LYS A 26 6.70 -4.77 -8.72
N LYS A 27 6.64 -5.27 -9.96
CA LYS A 27 5.41 -5.75 -10.61
C LYS A 27 4.55 -6.62 -9.68
N GLY A 28 3.23 -6.41 -9.72
CA GLY A 28 2.27 -7.17 -8.92
C GLY A 28 2.15 -6.73 -7.45
N ASN A 29 2.84 -5.66 -7.04
CA ASN A 29 2.81 -5.14 -5.67
C ASN A 29 2.04 -3.81 -5.57
N TRP A 30 1.98 -3.26 -4.36
CA TRP A 30 1.42 -1.94 -4.11
C TRP A 30 2.46 -0.85 -4.34
N PHE A 31 2.09 0.24 -4.99
CA PHE A 31 3.00 1.30 -5.39
C PHE A 31 2.43 2.69 -5.13
N CYS A 32 3.29 3.57 -4.63
CA CYS A 32 3.02 4.99 -4.44
C CYS A 32 3.75 5.82 -5.53
N PRO A 33 3.03 6.38 -6.52
CA PRO A 33 3.65 7.04 -7.68
C PRO A 33 4.36 8.36 -7.34
N CYS A 34 4.07 8.98 -6.20
CA CYS A 34 4.64 10.27 -5.84
C CYS A 34 6.18 10.27 -5.71
N HIS A 35 6.74 9.22 -5.10
CA HIS A 35 8.19 9.10 -4.86
C HIS A 35 8.70 7.67 -5.04
N GLY A 36 7.89 6.80 -5.65
CA GLY A 36 8.32 5.45 -6.02
C GLY A 36 8.39 4.43 -4.88
N SER A 37 7.76 4.68 -3.73
CA SER A 37 7.73 3.69 -2.63
C SER A 37 6.87 2.49 -3.00
N THR A 38 7.45 1.29 -2.89
CA THR A 38 6.79 0.02 -3.17
C THR A 38 6.56 -0.75 -1.86
N TYR A 39 5.39 -1.39 -1.75
CA TYR A 39 5.00 -2.22 -0.62
C TYR A 39 4.57 -3.60 -1.11
N ASP A 40 4.94 -4.66 -0.41
CA ASP A 40 4.49 -6.01 -0.75
C ASP A 40 2.99 -6.21 -0.52
N LEU A 41 2.45 -7.36 -0.91
CA LEU A 41 1.02 -7.68 -0.78
C LEU A 41 0.47 -7.62 0.65
N ALA A 42 1.32 -7.73 1.67
CA ALA A 42 0.95 -7.57 3.08
C ALA A 42 1.03 -6.11 3.56
N GLY A 43 1.32 -5.16 2.66
CA GLY A 43 1.47 -3.73 2.97
C GLY A 43 2.80 -3.38 3.63
N ARG A 44 3.81 -4.26 3.59
CA ARG A 44 5.13 -3.98 4.15
C ARG A 44 5.99 -3.24 3.15
N VAL A 45 6.66 -2.17 3.58
CA VAL A 45 7.50 -1.39 2.68
C VAL A 45 8.78 -2.17 2.34
N PHE A 46 9.16 -2.17 1.06
CA PHE A 46 10.45 -2.75 0.68
C PHE A 46 11.61 -1.92 1.25
N ARG A 47 12.75 -2.58 1.52
CA ARG A 47 13.98 -1.88 1.94
C ARG A 47 14.40 -0.86 0.89
N ASN A 48 15.07 0.20 1.35
CA ASN A 48 15.61 1.30 0.52
C ASN A 48 14.54 2.10 -0.24
N MET A 49 13.31 2.16 0.27
CA MET A 49 12.25 3.04 -0.26
C MET A 49 12.13 4.33 0.56
N PRO A 50 11.58 5.43 0.00
CA PRO A 50 11.38 6.68 0.73
C PRO A 50 10.42 6.58 1.93
N ALA A 51 9.37 5.75 1.81
CA ALA A 51 8.49 5.44 2.93
C ALA A 51 9.25 4.68 4.04
N ARG A 52 9.13 5.15 5.29
CA ARG A 52 9.89 4.61 6.44
C ARG A 52 9.15 3.51 7.20
N HIS A 53 7.84 3.36 6.97
CA HIS A 53 6.98 2.45 7.74
C HIS A 53 6.06 1.64 6.82
N ASN A 54 5.62 0.47 7.29
CA ASN A 54 4.58 -0.32 6.63
C ASN A 54 3.24 0.43 6.62
N LEU A 55 2.34 0.05 5.71
CA LEU A 55 0.98 0.60 5.69
C LEU A 55 0.28 0.33 7.02
N GLU A 56 -0.46 1.33 7.50
CA GLU A 56 -1.24 1.22 8.71
C GLU A 56 -2.36 0.19 8.53
N ILE A 57 -2.51 -0.69 9.52
CA ILE A 57 -3.66 -1.58 9.64
C ILE A 57 -4.69 -0.84 10.51
N PRO A 58 -5.87 -0.48 9.98
CA PRO A 58 -6.90 0.16 10.80
C PRO A 58 -7.41 -0.79 11.87
N GLU A 59 -7.96 -0.27 12.97
CA GLU A 59 -8.73 -1.09 13.91
C GLU A 59 -9.93 -1.70 13.16
N TYR A 60 -10.11 -3.02 13.28
CA TYR A 60 -11.24 -3.74 12.70
C TYR A 60 -11.71 -4.88 13.59
N GLU A 61 -12.95 -5.30 13.38
CA GLU A 61 -13.53 -6.49 14.01
C GLU A 61 -14.38 -7.26 13.01
N PHE A 62 -14.44 -8.59 13.14
CA PHE A 62 -15.43 -9.42 12.46
C PHE A 62 -16.74 -9.35 13.24
N ILE A 63 -17.80 -8.88 12.59
CA ILE A 63 -19.15 -8.84 13.19
C ILE A 63 -19.97 -10.07 12.77
N GLU A 64 -19.59 -10.69 11.66
CA GLU A 64 -20.11 -11.96 11.13
C GLU A 64 -19.00 -12.68 10.37
N ASN A 65 -19.22 -13.94 9.97
CA ASN A 65 -18.22 -14.74 9.24
C ASN A 65 -17.72 -14.10 7.93
N THR A 66 -18.57 -13.28 7.29
CA THR A 66 -18.27 -12.63 5.99
C THR A 66 -18.41 -11.11 6.06
N THR A 67 -18.46 -10.52 7.25
CA THR A 67 -18.64 -9.07 7.41
C THR A 67 -17.67 -8.50 8.43
N LEU A 68 -16.92 -7.49 7.99
CA LEU A 68 -15.93 -6.76 8.76
C LEU A 68 -16.44 -5.33 9.02
N ARG A 69 -16.30 -4.87 10.27
CA ARG A 69 -16.43 -3.46 10.61
C ARG A 69 -15.03 -2.86 10.73
N VAL A 70 -14.74 -1.85 9.93
CA VAL A 70 -13.48 -1.11 9.96
C VAL A 70 -13.74 0.25 10.59
N LYS A 71 -12.99 0.58 11.65
CA LYS A 71 -13.12 1.87 12.33
C LYS A 71 -12.51 2.96 11.44
N ALA A 72 -13.34 3.93 11.06
CA ALA A 72 -12.86 5.08 10.31
C ALA A 72 -11.91 5.90 11.19
N LYS A 73 -10.67 6.08 10.74
CA LYS A 73 -9.73 7.01 11.35
C LYS A 73 -9.97 8.38 10.73
N ILE A 74 -10.73 9.22 11.43
CA ILE A 74 -10.92 10.62 11.03
C ILE A 74 -9.65 11.34 11.48
N PHE A 75 -8.89 11.85 10.52
CA PHE A 75 -7.74 12.72 10.76
C PHE A 75 -8.22 14.16 10.99
#